data_AF-E8KKE7-F1
#
_entry.id   AF-E8KKE7-F1
#
_cell.length_a   1.000
_cell.length_b   1.000
_cell.length_c   1.000
_cell.angle_alpha   90.00
_cell.angle_beta   90.00
_cell.angle_gamma   90.00
#
_symmetry.space_group_name_H-M   'P 1'
#
loop_
_entity.id
_entity.type
_entity.pdbx_description
1 polymer ?
#
loop_
_entity_poly.entity_id
_entity_poly.type
_entity_poly.pdbx_seq_one_letter_code
_entity_poly.pdbx_strand_id
1 'polypeptide(L)'
;MLKDLYEEYQPYLAEKLQRNFTLMKSEFVFGDCLNTPLGDGYDLLAAASVVEHLPCTQTFVKCAKAKLKRGGYLLFNSVNPQHFHEIRALVGESGDYPSLLDWINQLEVDFEILSIEQDGLCFLFESPEEVITHLEYTGISQLKTVQWTEDFLSGIYTSIYPTV
;
A
#
# COMPACT_ATOMS: atom_id res chain seq x y z
N MET A 1 -17.62 7.71 -1.78
CA MET A 1 -17.41 7.36 -0.36
C MET A 1 -15.91 7.23 -0.13
N LEU A 2 -15.40 7.73 0.99
CA LEU A 2 -13.99 7.61 1.38
C LEU A 2 -13.92 6.85 2.70
N LYS A 3 -12.87 6.03 2.84
CA LYS A 3 -12.70 5.16 3.99
C LYS A 3 -11.25 5.16 4.44
N ASP A 4 -11.08 5.20 5.75
CA ASP A 4 -9.77 5.09 6.39
C ASP A 4 -9.90 4.36 7.74
N LEU A 5 -8.80 3.74 8.18
CA LEU A 5 -8.69 3.08 9.48
C LEU A 5 -8.54 4.10 10.61
N TYR A 6 -8.16 5.34 10.30
CA TYR A 6 -7.88 6.39 11.28
C TYR A 6 -8.91 7.53 11.19
N GLU A 7 -9.78 7.64 12.19
CA GLU A 7 -10.85 8.65 12.24
C GLU A 7 -10.28 10.09 12.29
N GLU A 8 -9.11 10.26 12.89
CA GLU A 8 -8.44 11.56 13.08
C GLU A 8 -8.13 12.31 11.77
N TYR A 9 -8.04 11.60 10.63
CA TYR A 9 -7.82 12.24 9.33
C TYR A 9 -9.10 12.76 8.67
N GLN A 10 -10.28 12.37 9.18
CA GLN A 10 -11.58 12.79 8.65
C GLN A 10 -11.74 14.31 8.47
N PRO A 11 -11.42 15.18 9.45
CA PRO A 11 -11.55 16.63 9.29
C PRO A 11 -10.64 17.18 8.19
N TYR A 12 -9.40 16.69 8.07
CA TYR A 12 -8.45 17.15 7.05
C TYR A 12 -8.87 16.72 5.64
N LEU A 13 -9.37 15.50 5.50
CA LEU A 13 -9.91 15.00 4.23
C LEU A 13 -11.16 15.78 3.83
N ALA A 14 -12.09 16.01 4.76
CA ALA A 14 -13.29 16.79 4.52
C ALA A 14 -12.95 18.22 4.06
N GLU A 15 -11.99 18.89 4.72
CA GLU A 15 -11.53 20.22 4.33
C GLU A 15 -10.93 20.24 2.92
N LYS A 16 -10.04 19.29 2.59
CA LYS A 16 -9.45 19.18 1.24
C LYS A 16 -10.51 18.93 0.16
N LEU A 17 -11.49 18.07 0.42
CA LEU A 17 -12.57 17.78 -0.52
C LEU A 17 -13.48 18.97 -0.72
N GLN A 18 -13.86 19.67 0.36
CA GLN A 18 -14.69 20.86 0.26
C GLN A 18 -13.98 21.99 -0.50
N ARG A 19 -12.66 22.13 -0.34
CA ARG A 19 -11.88 23.13 -1.08
C ARG A 19 -11.74 22.83 -2.57
N ASN A 20 -11.48 21.56 -2.91
CA ASN A 20 -11.10 21.18 -4.28
C ASN A 20 -12.27 20.62 -5.11
N PHE A 21 -13.34 20.17 -4.46
CA PHE A 21 -14.47 19.44 -5.07
C PHE A 21 -15.82 19.87 -4.48
N THR A 22 -16.12 21.17 -4.52
CA THR A 22 -17.31 21.80 -3.92
C THR A 22 -18.66 21.23 -4.34
N LEU A 23 -18.75 20.58 -5.51
CA LEU A 23 -19.99 20.00 -6.04
C LEU A 23 -20.09 18.48 -5.79
N MET A 24 -19.05 17.84 -5.27
CA MET A 24 -19.07 16.40 -4.99
C MET A 24 -19.62 16.13 -3.59
N LYS A 25 -20.67 15.31 -3.52
CA LYS A 25 -21.14 14.77 -2.25
C LYS A 25 -20.18 13.66 -1.81
N SER A 26 -19.45 13.88 -0.73
CA SER A 26 -18.57 12.88 -0.11
C SER A 26 -19.10 12.45 1.25
N GLU A 27 -18.99 11.16 1.53
CA GLU A 27 -19.22 10.57 2.85
C GLU A 27 -17.93 9.88 3.30
N PHE A 28 -17.55 10.09 4.55
CA PHE A 28 -16.43 9.41 5.19
C PHE A 28 -16.95 8.30 6.09
N VAL A 29 -16.39 7.11 5.95
CA VAL A 29 -16.71 5.95 6.78
C VAL A 29 -15.45 5.48 7.47
N PHE A 30 -15.47 5.45 8.80
CA PHE A 30 -14.36 4.96 9.61
C PHE A 30 -14.38 3.42 9.71
N GLY A 31 -13.20 2.81 9.69
CA GLY A 31 -12.96 1.43 10.12
C GLY A 31 -12.28 0.55 9.07
N ASP A 32 -12.09 -0.72 9.41
CA ASP A 32 -11.40 -1.71 8.58
C ASP A 32 -12.11 -1.97 7.25
N CYS A 33 -11.38 -1.82 6.13
CA CYS A 33 -11.86 -2.03 4.76
C CYS A 33 -12.62 -3.36 4.55
N LEU A 34 -12.18 -4.44 5.20
CA LEU A 34 -12.74 -5.79 5.06
C LEU A 34 -13.97 -6.01 5.92
N ASN A 35 -14.05 -5.38 7.09
CA ASN A 35 -15.05 -5.69 8.12
C ASN A 35 -16.15 -4.63 8.28
N THR A 36 -15.92 -3.36 7.91
CA THR A 36 -16.98 -2.34 8.02
C THR A 36 -18.03 -2.50 6.91
N PRO A 37 -19.33 -2.51 7.24
CA PRO A 37 -20.39 -2.56 6.25
C PRO A 37 -20.41 -1.25 5.44
N LEU A 38 -19.99 -1.34 4.18
CA LEU A 38 -20.03 -0.24 3.20
C LEU A 38 -21.25 -0.34 2.26
N GLY A 39 -22.13 -1.33 2.42
CA GLY A 39 -23.10 -1.67 1.37
C GLY A 39 -22.43 -2.21 0.11
N ASP A 40 -23.21 -2.26 -0.97
CA ASP A 40 -22.85 -2.76 -2.31
C ASP A 40 -23.42 -1.84 -3.42
N GLY A 41 -23.23 -2.23 -4.68
CA GLY A 41 -23.74 -1.50 -5.85
C GLY A 41 -22.83 -0.40 -6.38
N TYR A 42 -21.54 -0.43 -6.02
CA TYR A 42 -20.58 0.58 -6.45
C TYR A 42 -20.20 0.46 -7.92
N ASP A 43 -20.05 1.61 -8.59
CA ASP A 43 -19.51 1.72 -9.96
C ASP A 43 -17.99 1.55 -10.01
N LEU A 44 -17.29 2.05 -8.98
CA LEU A 44 -15.84 2.07 -8.88
C LEU A 44 -15.42 1.87 -7.43
N LEU A 45 -14.45 0.98 -7.22
CA LEU A 45 -13.68 0.89 -5.99
C LEU A 45 -12.23 1.25 -6.33
N ALA A 46 -11.71 2.26 -5.63
CA ALA A 46 -10.33 2.69 -5.74
C ALA A 46 -9.61 2.48 -4.40
N ALA A 47 -8.46 1.81 -4.41
CA ALA A 47 -7.63 1.60 -3.23
C ALA A 47 -6.18 2.01 -3.51
N ALA A 48 -5.63 2.94 -2.74
CA ALA A 48 -4.28 3.44 -2.92
C ALA A 48 -3.45 3.20 -1.64
N SER A 49 -2.39 2.40 -1.73
CA SER A 49 -1.46 2.08 -0.64
C SER A 49 -2.12 1.47 0.61
N VAL A 50 -3.12 0.62 0.38
CA VAL A 50 -3.87 -0.09 1.44
C VAL A 50 -3.71 -1.60 1.32
N VAL A 51 -3.58 -2.13 0.11
CA VAL A 51 -3.67 -3.57 -0.17
C VAL A 51 -2.52 -4.34 0.48
N GLU A 52 -1.35 -3.73 0.57
CA GLU A 52 -0.16 -4.26 1.24
C GLU A 52 -0.30 -4.39 2.77
N HIS A 53 -1.27 -3.71 3.37
CA HIS A 53 -1.57 -3.79 4.80
C HIS A 53 -2.65 -4.83 5.11
N LEU A 54 -3.22 -5.49 4.09
CA LEU A 54 -4.29 -6.45 4.26
C LEU A 54 -3.74 -7.83 4.59
N PRO A 55 -4.36 -8.55 5.54
CA PRO A 55 -3.88 -9.87 5.96
C PRO A 55 -4.02 -10.93 4.86
N CYS A 56 -4.87 -10.70 3.86
CA CYS A 56 -5.08 -11.63 2.75
C CYS A 56 -5.61 -10.90 1.51
N THR A 57 -4.84 -10.96 0.42
CA THR A 57 -5.18 -10.32 -0.86
C THR A 57 -6.37 -10.97 -1.54
N GLN A 58 -6.57 -12.28 -1.38
CA GLN A 58 -7.77 -12.95 -1.91
C GLN A 58 -9.05 -12.46 -1.23
N THR A 59 -9.00 -12.17 0.09
CA THR A 59 -10.14 -11.60 0.81
C THR A 59 -10.48 -10.23 0.27
N PHE A 60 -9.47 -9.40 -0.04
CA PHE A 60 -9.66 -8.11 -0.68
C PHE A 60 -10.39 -8.22 -2.03
N VAL A 61 -9.91 -9.09 -2.93
CA VAL A 61 -10.52 -9.29 -4.26
C VAL A 61 -11.99 -9.73 -4.13
N LYS A 62 -12.28 -10.68 -3.23
CA LYS A 62 -13.66 -11.14 -2.97
C LYS A 62 -14.55 -10.04 -2.39
N CYS A 63 -14.03 -9.26 -1.45
CA CYS A 63 -14.74 -8.12 -0.87
C CYS A 63 -15.04 -7.05 -1.94
N ALA A 64 -14.08 -6.76 -2.83
CA ALA A 64 -14.28 -5.83 -3.93
C ALA A 64 -15.38 -6.33 -4.87
N LYS A 65 -15.32 -7.60 -5.29
CA LYS A 65 -16.35 -8.23 -6.14
C LYS A 65 -17.75 -8.12 -5.54
N ALA A 66 -17.89 -8.44 -4.26
CA ALA A 66 -19.18 -8.42 -3.57
C ALA A 66 -19.79 -7.02 -3.47
N LYS A 67 -18.96 -5.97 -3.50
CA LYS A 67 -19.39 -4.57 -3.37
C LYS A 67 -19.64 -3.89 -4.71
N LEU A 68 -18.98 -4.34 -5.77
CA LEU A 68 -19.15 -3.78 -7.10
C LEU A 68 -20.43 -4.30 -7.76
N LYS A 69 -21.10 -3.42 -8.51
CA LYS A 69 -22.14 -3.85 -9.44
C LYS A 69 -21.50 -4.62 -10.61
N ARG A 70 -22.30 -5.38 -11.34
CA ARG A 70 -21.84 -6.00 -12.60
C ARG A 70 -21.37 -4.91 -13.58
N GLY A 71 -20.14 -5.04 -14.07
CA GLY A 71 -19.49 -4.04 -14.92
C GLY A 71 -18.94 -2.82 -14.16
N GLY A 72 -18.88 -2.87 -12.84
CA GLY A 72 -18.11 -1.91 -12.03
C GLY A 72 -16.61 -2.16 -12.14
N TYR A 73 -15.82 -1.16 -11.77
CA TYR A 73 -14.37 -1.15 -11.92
C TYR A 73 -13.67 -1.28 -10.57
N LEU A 74 -12.59 -2.05 -10.53
CA LEU A 74 -11.65 -2.09 -9.43
C LEU A 74 -10.33 -1.46 -9.90
N LEU A 75 -9.86 -0.43 -9.19
CA LEU A 75 -8.59 0.23 -9.42
C LEU A 75 -7.77 0.20 -8.14
N PHE A 76 -6.56 -0.34 -8.18
CA PHE A 76 -5.69 -0.32 -7.01
C PHE A 76 -4.22 -0.35 -7.41
N ASN A 77 -3.36 0.05 -6.48
CA ASN A 77 -1.93 -0.23 -6.53
C ASN A 77 -1.53 -1.19 -5.40
N SER A 78 -0.41 -1.86 -5.57
CA SER A 78 0.18 -2.73 -4.57
C SER A 78 1.70 -2.73 -4.72
N VAL A 79 2.40 -3.27 -3.72
CA VAL A 79 3.85 -3.47 -3.76
C VAL A 79 4.16 -4.90 -4.15
N ASN A 80 5.30 -5.10 -4.80
CA ASN A 80 5.76 -6.41 -5.26
C ASN A 80 6.82 -6.99 -4.29
N PRO A 81 7.25 -8.25 -4.49
CA PRO A 81 8.29 -8.86 -3.67
C PRO A 81 9.65 -8.14 -3.71
N GLN A 82 9.89 -7.25 -4.67
CA GLN A 82 11.14 -6.48 -4.79
C GLN A 82 11.10 -5.18 -3.97
N HIS A 83 9.94 -4.77 -3.47
CA HIS A 83 9.80 -3.57 -2.65
C HIS A 83 10.70 -3.64 -1.40
N PHE A 84 11.62 -2.70 -1.23
CA PHE A 84 12.61 -2.69 -0.15
C PHE A 84 13.37 -4.01 0.04
N HIS A 85 13.66 -4.74 -1.04
CA HIS A 85 14.33 -6.02 -0.94
C HIS A 85 15.65 -5.94 -0.15
N GLU A 86 16.47 -4.92 -0.43
CA GLU A 86 17.77 -4.70 0.22
C GLU A 86 17.61 -4.42 1.71
N ILE A 87 16.67 -3.54 2.07
CA ILE A 87 16.43 -3.17 3.47
C ILE A 87 15.84 -4.35 4.23
N ARG A 88 14.87 -5.06 3.65
CA ARG A 88 14.23 -6.24 4.23
C ARG A 88 15.20 -7.39 4.45
N ALA A 89 16.12 -7.63 3.51
CA ALA A 89 17.19 -8.62 3.68
C ALA A 89 18.10 -8.28 4.86
N LEU A 90 18.40 -6.99 5.09
CA LEU A 90 19.23 -6.53 6.19
C LEU A 90 18.52 -6.61 7.55
N VAL A 91 17.22 -6.29 7.60
CA VAL A 91 16.43 -6.36 8.84
C VAL A 91 15.93 -7.76 9.19
N GLY A 92 16.12 -8.73 8.30
CA GLY A 92 15.57 -10.09 8.46
C GLY A 92 14.05 -10.14 8.38
N GLU A 93 13.42 -9.16 7.73
CA GLU A 93 11.98 -9.11 7.54
C GLU A 93 11.60 -9.80 6.24
N SER A 94 10.78 -10.85 6.34
CA SER A 94 10.23 -11.56 5.19
C SER A 94 8.74 -11.25 5.05
N GLY A 95 8.41 -10.10 4.45
CA GLY A 95 7.05 -9.82 4.01
C GLY A 95 6.74 -10.58 2.71
N ASP A 96 5.73 -11.45 2.73
CA ASP A 96 5.31 -12.22 1.55
C ASP A 96 4.31 -11.40 0.73
N TYR A 97 4.82 -10.48 -0.08
CA TYR A 97 4.00 -9.72 -1.03
C TYR A 97 3.71 -10.58 -2.27
N PRO A 98 2.49 -10.56 -2.83
CA PRO A 98 2.20 -11.32 -4.04
C PRO A 98 3.02 -10.81 -5.24
N SER A 99 3.47 -11.74 -6.08
CA SER A 99 4.05 -11.38 -7.37
C SER A 99 2.97 -10.85 -8.32
N LEU A 100 3.39 -10.23 -9.43
CA LEU A 100 2.48 -9.84 -10.51
C LEU A 100 1.66 -11.04 -11.02
N LEU A 101 2.28 -12.21 -11.15
CA LEU A 101 1.60 -13.41 -11.60
C LEU A 101 0.54 -13.89 -10.59
N ASP A 102 0.83 -13.77 -9.29
CA ASP A 102 -0.15 -14.09 -8.24
C ASP A 102 -1.34 -13.14 -8.29
N TRP A 103 -1.10 -11.85 -8.56
CA TRP A 103 -2.17 -10.87 -8.76
C TRP A 103 -3.04 -11.19 -9.97
N ILE A 104 -2.42 -11.48 -11.12
CA ILE A 104 -3.14 -11.87 -12.34
C ILE A 104 -4.02 -13.10 -12.05
N ASN A 105 -3.43 -14.16 -11.49
CA ASN A 105 -4.15 -15.40 -11.17
C ASN A 105 -5.31 -15.18 -10.19
N GLN A 106 -5.18 -14.27 -9.22
CA GLN A 106 -6.24 -13.98 -8.26
C GLN A 106 -7.36 -13.14 -8.88
N LEU A 107 -7.02 -12.17 -9.74
CA LEU A 107 -7.97 -11.25 -10.34
C LEU A 107 -8.79 -11.90 -11.46
N GLU A 108 -8.17 -12.69 -12.34
CA GLU A 108 -8.83 -13.30 -13.49
C GLU A 108 -9.97 -14.27 -13.12
N VAL A 109 -10.02 -14.74 -11.87
CA VAL A 109 -11.12 -15.57 -11.36
C VAL A 109 -12.45 -14.80 -11.37
N ASP A 110 -12.42 -13.50 -11.08
CA ASP A 110 -13.60 -12.70 -10.80
C ASP A 110 -13.71 -11.41 -11.63
N PHE A 111 -12.61 -10.98 -12.25
CA PHE A 111 -12.48 -9.72 -12.98
C PHE A 111 -11.83 -9.92 -14.35
N GLU A 112 -12.22 -9.07 -15.30
CA GLU A 112 -11.47 -8.86 -16.54
C GLU A 112 -10.39 -7.82 -16.28
N ILE A 113 -9.13 -8.17 -16.57
CA ILE A 113 -8.00 -7.27 -16.42
C ILE A 113 -7.95 -6.32 -17.61
N LEU A 114 -8.22 -5.03 -17.37
CA LEU A 114 -8.19 -4.00 -18.42
C LEU A 114 -6.82 -3.35 -18.60
N SER A 115 -6.07 -3.18 -17.50
CA SER A 115 -4.72 -2.65 -17.51
C SER A 115 -3.96 -3.12 -16.26
N ILE A 116 -2.69 -3.41 -16.43
CA ILE A 116 -1.72 -3.57 -15.34
C ILE A 116 -0.44 -2.86 -15.75
N GLU A 117 0.03 -1.99 -14.88
CA GLU A 117 1.29 -1.28 -15.02
C GLU A 117 2.16 -1.62 -13.80
N GLN A 118 3.45 -1.90 -14.04
CA GLN A 118 4.42 -2.16 -12.99
C GLN A 118 5.65 -1.31 -13.23
N ASP A 119 5.83 -0.30 -12.40
CA ASP A 119 7.00 0.55 -12.39
C ASP A 119 7.83 0.33 -11.12
N GLY A 120 9.15 0.41 -11.26
CA GLY A 120 10.10 0.37 -10.16
C GLY A 120 10.73 1.73 -9.95
N LEU A 121 10.72 2.22 -8.72
CA LEU A 121 11.50 3.38 -8.31
C LEU A 121 12.73 2.90 -7.54
N CYS A 122 13.91 3.27 -8.02
CA CYS A 122 15.17 3.05 -7.32
C CYS A 122 15.68 4.41 -6.85
N PHE A 123 15.86 4.54 -5.53
CA PHE A 123 16.47 5.72 -4.92
C PHE A 123 17.88 5.37 -4.49
N LEU A 124 18.83 6.22 -4.89
CA LEU A 124 20.22 6.15 -4.45
C LEU A 124 20.42 7.21 -3.37
N PHE A 125 21.06 6.81 -2.27
CA PHE A 125 21.35 7.66 -1.13
C PHE A 125 22.86 7.70 -0.92
N GLU A 126 23.39 8.88 -0.59
CA GLU A 126 24.82 9.07 -0.38
C GLU A 126 25.28 8.45 0.94
N SER A 127 24.35 8.26 1.89
CA SER A 127 24.63 7.58 3.15
C SER A 127 23.41 6.83 3.72
N PRO A 128 23.61 5.84 4.59
CA PRO A 128 22.54 5.12 5.30
C PRO A 128 21.63 6.02 6.15
N GLU A 129 22.14 7.12 6.70
CA GLU A 129 21.37 8.09 7.47
C GLU A 129 20.30 8.77 6.61
N GLU A 130 20.60 9.03 5.33
CA GLU A 130 19.61 9.56 4.38
C GLU A 130 18.51 8.54 4.07
N VAL A 131 18.85 7.25 4.01
CA VAL A 131 17.88 6.15 3.85
C VAL A 131 16.89 6.17 5.02
N ILE A 132 17.38 6.22 6.25
CA ILE A 132 16.53 6.24 7.46
C ILE A 132 15.64 7.47 7.45
N THR A 133 16.21 8.65 7.21
CA THR A 133 15.47 9.91 7.15
C THR A 133 14.35 9.86 6.12
N HIS A 134 14.62 9.27 4.95
CA HIS A 134 13.62 9.10 3.90
C HIS A 134 12.49 8.14 4.31
N LEU A 135 12.82 7.01 4.93
CA LEU A 135 11.84 6.04 5.41
C LEU A 135 10.93 6.64 6.50
N GLU A 136 11.49 7.44 7.41
CA GLU A 136 10.73 8.16 8.43
C GLU A 136 9.77 9.18 7.79
N TYR A 137 10.26 9.94 6.81
CA TYR A 137 9.46 10.95 6.11
C TYR A 137 8.31 10.35 5.28
N THR A 138 8.54 9.19 4.66
CA THR A 138 7.54 8.50 3.83
C THR A 138 6.55 7.67 4.65
N GLY A 139 6.71 7.60 5.97
CA GLY A 139 5.75 6.94 6.86
C GLY A 139 5.72 5.43 6.73
N ILE A 140 6.78 4.83 6.17
CA ILE A 140 6.91 3.38 5.95
C ILE A 140 7.20 2.73 7.30
N SER A 141 6.12 2.56 8.06
CA SER A 141 6.18 2.26 9.49
C SER A 141 6.48 0.79 9.81
N GLN A 142 6.50 -0.10 8.79
CA GLN A 142 6.75 -1.54 8.97
C GLN A 142 8.19 -1.83 9.42
N LEU A 143 9.16 -0.96 9.08
CA LEU A 143 10.56 -1.10 9.47
C LEU A 143 10.88 -0.63 10.90
N LYS A 144 9.90 -0.09 11.65
CA LYS A 144 10.12 0.47 13.01
C LYS A 144 10.33 -0.56 14.11
N THR A 145 10.14 -1.85 13.84
CA THR A 145 10.43 -2.94 14.79
C THR A 145 11.92 -3.19 14.94
N VAL A 146 12.75 -2.68 14.02
CA VAL A 146 14.19 -2.77 14.09
C VAL A 146 14.68 -1.56 14.88
N GLN A 147 15.33 -1.81 16.02
CA GLN A 147 16.11 -0.77 16.67
C GLN A 147 17.25 -0.42 15.70
N TRP A 148 17.27 0.81 15.19
CA TRP A 148 18.33 1.32 14.31
C TRP A 148 19.63 1.47 15.13
N THR A 149 20.29 0.34 15.41
CA THR A 149 21.55 0.29 16.16
C THR A 149 22.74 0.61 15.26
N GLU A 150 23.88 0.97 15.85
CA GLU A 150 25.14 1.18 15.09
C GLU A 150 25.52 -0.07 14.27
N ASP A 151 25.25 -1.27 14.78
CA ASP A 151 25.47 -2.52 14.06
C ASP A 151 24.62 -2.61 12.78
N PHE A 152 23.36 -2.17 12.84
CA PHE A 152 22.47 -2.14 11.69
C PHE A 152 22.96 -1.14 10.62
N LEU A 153 23.38 0.06 11.06
CA LEU A 153 23.99 1.05 10.17
C LEU A 153 25.25 0.49 9.49
N SER A 154 26.11 -0.20 10.24
CA SER A 154 27.31 -0.85 9.70
C SER A 154 26.98 -1.96 8.69
N GLY A 155 25.87 -2.68 8.90
CA GLY A 155 25.35 -3.70 7.99
C GLY A 155 24.90 -3.10 6.65
N ILE A 156 24.17 -1.97 6.69
CA ILE A 156 23.83 -1.20 5.48
C ILE A 156 25.11 -0.77 4.75
N TYR A 157 26.07 -0.18 5.47
CA TYR A 157 27.34 0.26 4.87
C TYR A 157 28.07 -0.89 4.16
N THR A 158 28.18 -2.06 4.79
CA THR A 158 28.90 -3.22 4.23
C THR A 158 28.16 -3.85 3.04
N SER A 159 26.81 -3.85 3.06
CA SER A 159 26.00 -4.46 2.01
C SER A 159 25.80 -3.57 0.78
N ILE A 160 25.73 -2.25 0.97
CA ILE A 160 25.50 -1.28 -0.12
C ILE A 160 26.83 -0.76 -0.68
N TYR A 161 27.87 -0.65 0.15
CA TYR A 161 29.22 -0.24 -0.25
C TYR A 161 30.24 -1.34 0.08
N PRO A 162 30.22 -2.48 -0.63
CA PRO A 162 31.22 -3.51 -0.41
C PRO A 162 32.61 -2.94 -0.73
N THR A 163 33.48 -2.85 0.28
CA THR A 163 34.89 -2.52 0.08
C THR A 163 35.51 -3.53 -0.89
N VAL A 164 36.07 -3.01 -1.97
CA VAL A 164 36.79 -3.76 -3.03
C VAL A 164 38.06 -4.38 -2.49
#